data_AF-W1YNW3-F1
#
_entry.id   AF-W1YNW3-F1
#
_cell.length_a   1.000
_cell.length_b   1.000
_cell.length_c   1.000
_cell.angle_alpha   90.00
_cell.angle_beta   90.00
_cell.angle_gamma   90.00
#
_symmetry.space_group_name_H-M   'P 1'
#
loop_
_entity.id
_entity.type
_entity.pdbx_description
1 polymer ?
#
loop_
_entity_poly.entity_id
_entity_poly.type
_entity_poly.pdbx_seq_one_letter_code
_entity_poly.pdbx_strand_id
1 'polypeptide(L)'
;ELEWFMRQQGAEKASFDTIVASGWRGALPHGKASDKIVAAGEFVTLDFGALYQGYCSDMTRTLLVNGEGVSAESHPLFDVYQIVLQAQLAAISAIRPGVRCQQIDDAARRVITEAGFGDYFGHNTGHAIGIEVHEDPRFSPRDTTTLQPGM
;
A
#
# COMPACT_ATOMS: atom_id res chain seq x y z
N GLU A 1 -1.04 -14.09 -13.93
CA GLU A 1 -0.03 -13.27 -14.62
C GLU A 1 1.01 -12.67 -13.70
N LEU A 2 0.66 -11.82 -12.73
CA LEU A 2 1.65 -11.15 -11.85
C LEU A 2 2.57 -12.13 -11.13
N GLU A 3 2.01 -13.17 -10.51
CA GLU A 3 2.79 -14.25 -9.87
C GLU A 3 3.64 -15.05 -10.86
N TRP A 4 3.12 -15.30 -12.06
CA TRP A 4 3.89 -15.95 -13.12
C TRP A 4 5.09 -15.10 -13.52
N PHE A 5 4.88 -13.79 -13.73
CA PHE A 5 5.94 -12.86 -14.08
C PHE A 5 7.00 -12.76 -12.98
N MET A 6 6.59 -12.67 -11.70
CA MET A 6 7.54 -12.69 -10.58
C MET A 6 8.41 -13.95 -10.59
N ARG A 7 7.82 -15.13 -10.84
CA ARG A 7 8.58 -16.39 -10.97
C ARG A 7 9.53 -16.38 -12.17
N GLN A 8 9.11 -15.84 -13.31
CA GLN A 8 9.97 -15.69 -14.48
C GLN A 8 11.17 -14.75 -14.22
N GLN A 9 11.02 -13.80 -13.30
CA GLN A 9 12.11 -12.91 -12.85
C GLN A 9 12.96 -13.53 -11.71
N GLY A 10 12.68 -14.77 -11.29
CA GLY A 10 13.48 -15.51 -10.32
C GLY A 10 12.88 -15.64 -8.93
N ALA A 11 11.67 -15.09 -8.67
CA ALA A 11 10.99 -15.30 -7.39
C ALA A 11 10.66 -16.78 -7.16
N GLU A 12 10.80 -17.25 -5.92
CA GLU A 12 10.41 -18.60 -5.52
C GLU A 12 8.88 -18.75 -5.60
N LYS A 13 8.17 -17.74 -5.07
CA LYS A 13 6.71 -17.61 -5.02
C LYS A 13 6.35 -16.16 -4.69
N ALA A 14 5.05 -15.85 -4.66
CA ALA A 14 4.59 -14.63 -4.01
C ALA A 14 4.88 -14.70 -2.50
N SER A 15 5.21 -13.56 -1.88
CA SER A 15 5.47 -13.47 -0.44
C SER A 15 4.18 -13.59 0.40
N PHE A 16 3.04 -13.21 -0.17
CA PHE A 16 1.70 -13.35 0.41
C PHE A 16 0.64 -13.50 -0.70
N ASP A 17 -0.61 -13.78 -0.32
CA ASP A 17 -1.71 -13.94 -1.28
C ASP A 17 -2.02 -12.63 -2.00
N THR A 18 -1.84 -12.61 -3.32
CA THR A 18 -2.03 -11.42 -4.17
C THR A 18 -3.41 -10.80 -4.01
N ILE A 19 -3.44 -9.49 -3.77
CA ILE A 19 -4.65 -8.67 -3.76
C ILE A 19 -4.81 -8.01 -5.13
N VAL A 20 -5.99 -8.18 -5.70
CA VAL A 20 -6.44 -7.47 -6.90
C VAL A 20 -7.86 -6.99 -6.62
N ALA A 21 -7.98 -5.72 -6.24
CA ALA A 21 -9.23 -5.13 -5.75
C ALA A 21 -9.68 -3.99 -6.68
N SER A 22 -10.59 -4.31 -7.62
CA SER A 22 -11.11 -3.36 -8.61
C SER A 22 -12.48 -2.77 -8.24
N GLY A 23 -12.68 -1.50 -8.57
CA GLY A 23 -13.92 -0.77 -8.35
C GLY A 23 -14.31 -0.74 -6.87
N TRP A 24 -15.55 -1.13 -6.55
CA TRP A 24 -16.04 -1.17 -5.16
C TRP A 24 -15.19 -2.06 -4.24
N ARG A 25 -14.50 -3.07 -4.78
CA ARG A 25 -13.62 -3.94 -3.98
C ARG A 25 -12.39 -3.20 -3.47
N GLY A 26 -12.02 -2.06 -4.08
CA GLY A 26 -10.95 -1.20 -3.58
C GLY A 26 -11.19 -0.66 -2.17
N ALA A 27 -12.42 -0.72 -1.66
CA ALA A 27 -12.75 -0.42 -0.27
C ALA A 27 -12.40 -1.55 0.72
N LEU A 28 -11.89 -2.69 0.25
CA LEU A 28 -11.50 -3.86 1.06
C LEU A 28 -9.98 -3.92 1.19
N PRO A 29 -9.36 -3.50 2.32
CA PRO A 29 -7.91 -3.48 2.48
C PRO A 29 -7.24 -4.86 2.32
N HIS A 30 -7.98 -5.94 2.55
CA HIS A 30 -7.51 -7.33 2.38
C HIS A 30 -8.25 -8.07 1.26
N GLY A 31 -8.67 -7.34 0.22
CA GLY A 31 -9.45 -7.86 -0.91
C GLY A 31 -8.66 -8.74 -1.87
N LYS A 32 -8.28 -9.96 -1.46
CA LYS A 32 -7.62 -10.99 -2.31
C LYS A 32 -8.25 -11.06 -3.70
N ALA A 33 -7.46 -11.40 -4.73
CA ALA A 33 -7.98 -11.54 -6.09
C ALA A 33 -9.25 -12.42 -6.14
N SER A 34 -10.22 -12.02 -6.97
CA SER A 34 -11.53 -12.67 -7.08
C SER A 34 -11.99 -12.74 -8.52
N ASP A 35 -13.10 -13.42 -8.79
CA ASP A 35 -13.68 -13.53 -10.14
C ASP A 35 -14.40 -12.26 -10.63
N LYS A 36 -14.41 -11.16 -9.84
CA LYS A 36 -14.94 -9.87 -10.30
C LYS A 36 -14.18 -9.41 -11.55
N ILE A 37 -14.90 -9.20 -12.64
CA ILE A 37 -14.36 -8.59 -13.85
C ILE A 37 -13.93 -7.15 -13.58
N VAL A 38 -12.71 -6.83 -14.00
CA VAL A 38 -12.15 -5.47 -13.97
C VAL A 38 -12.75 -4.68 -15.13
N ALA A 39 -13.28 -3.50 -14.86
CA ALA A 39 -13.91 -2.65 -15.87
C ALA A 39 -13.11 -1.38 -16.15
N ALA A 40 -13.27 -0.83 -17.36
CA ALA A 40 -12.73 0.47 -17.72
C ALA A 40 -13.23 1.57 -16.78
N GLY A 41 -12.35 2.51 -16.43
CA GLY A 41 -12.65 3.60 -15.51
C GLY A 41 -12.63 3.22 -14.04
N GLU A 42 -12.44 1.94 -13.68
CA GLU A 42 -12.23 1.55 -12.28
C GLU A 42 -10.80 1.83 -11.85
N PHE A 43 -10.64 2.26 -10.59
CA PHE A 43 -9.40 2.00 -9.88
C PHE A 43 -9.25 0.49 -9.58
N VAL A 44 -8.02 0.00 -9.73
CA VAL A 44 -7.61 -1.35 -9.33
C VAL A 44 -6.41 -1.26 -8.40
N THR A 45 -6.58 -1.66 -7.15
CA THR A 45 -5.48 -1.81 -6.21
C THR A 45 -4.84 -3.19 -6.38
N LEU A 46 -3.56 -3.18 -6.71
CA LEU A 46 -2.69 -4.35 -6.81
C LEU A 46 -1.76 -4.30 -5.62
N ASP A 47 -1.84 -5.31 -4.75
CA ASP A 47 -0.98 -5.45 -3.59
C ASP A 47 -0.39 -6.86 -3.58
N PHE A 48 0.94 -6.92 -3.65
CA PHE A 48 1.69 -8.13 -3.95
C PHE A 48 3.16 -7.98 -3.57
N GLY A 49 3.83 -9.12 -3.48
CA GLY A 49 5.26 -9.16 -3.26
C GLY A 49 5.86 -10.49 -3.68
N ALA A 50 7.19 -10.55 -3.71
CA ALA A 50 7.97 -11.71 -4.10
C ALA A 50 8.76 -12.25 -2.90
N LEU A 51 8.81 -13.58 -2.77
CA LEU A 51 9.82 -14.24 -1.95
C LEU A 51 11.03 -14.55 -2.85
N TYR A 52 12.19 -14.02 -2.50
CA TYR A 52 13.43 -14.22 -3.24
C TYR A 52 14.60 -14.44 -2.28
N GLN A 53 15.32 -15.55 -2.44
CA GLN A 53 16.48 -15.90 -1.61
C GLN A 53 16.22 -15.82 -0.09
N GLY A 54 15.00 -16.19 0.33
CA GLY A 54 14.59 -16.17 1.74
C GLY A 54 14.12 -14.82 2.27
N TYR A 55 14.05 -13.77 1.44
CA TYR A 55 13.56 -12.44 1.82
C TYR A 55 12.29 -12.05 1.04
N CYS A 56 11.42 -11.29 1.71
CA CYS A 56 10.15 -10.82 1.16
C CYS A 56 10.27 -9.40 0.61
N SER A 57 9.56 -9.13 -0.48
CA SER A 57 9.12 -7.77 -0.85
C SER A 57 7.62 -7.62 -0.64
N ASP A 58 7.16 -6.37 -0.64
CA ASP A 58 5.75 -5.97 -0.50
C ASP A 58 5.55 -4.63 -1.21
N MET A 59 4.55 -4.54 -2.10
CA MET A 59 4.27 -3.35 -2.88
C MET A 59 2.79 -3.25 -3.25
N THR A 60 2.22 -2.08 -2.93
CA THR A 60 0.87 -1.69 -3.37
C THR A 60 0.92 -0.59 -4.43
N ARG A 61 0.13 -0.72 -5.51
CA ARG A 61 -0.19 0.38 -6.44
C ARG A 61 -1.67 0.33 -6.82
N THR A 62 -2.30 1.50 -6.84
CA THR A 62 -3.65 1.66 -7.38
C THR A 62 -3.56 2.26 -8.78
N LEU A 63 -4.02 1.53 -9.79
CA LEU A 63 -3.97 1.94 -11.20
C LEU A 63 -5.38 2.31 -11.67
N LEU A 64 -5.47 3.24 -12.63
CA LEU A 64 -6.71 3.51 -13.35
C LEU A 64 -6.79 2.62 -14.59
N VAL A 65 -7.86 1.83 -14.70
CA VAL A 65 -8.06 0.97 -15.86
C VAL A 65 -8.50 1.82 -17.05
N ASN A 66 -7.67 1.83 -18.09
CA ASN A 66 -7.91 2.65 -19.28
C ASN A 66 -9.20 2.22 -20.02
N GLY A 67 -9.80 3.16 -20.76
CA GLY A 67 -10.97 2.94 -21.60
C GLY A 67 -11.38 4.20 -22.33
N GLU A 68 -12.36 4.09 -23.22
CA GLU A 68 -12.85 5.24 -23.98
C GLU A 68 -13.41 6.32 -23.04
N GLY A 69 -12.91 7.55 -23.18
CA GLY A 69 -13.33 8.69 -22.37
C GLY A 69 -12.83 8.68 -20.92
N VAL A 70 -12.00 7.72 -20.52
CA VAL A 70 -11.43 7.65 -19.16
C VAL A 70 -10.27 8.64 -19.03
N SER A 71 -10.32 9.50 -18.02
CA SER A 71 -9.19 10.34 -17.59
C SER A 71 -9.04 10.30 -16.08
N ALA A 72 -7.82 10.53 -15.59
CA ALA A 72 -7.54 10.48 -14.15
C ALA A 72 -8.30 11.58 -13.40
N GLU A 73 -8.24 12.80 -13.90
CA GLU A 73 -8.79 14.00 -13.28
C GLU A 73 -10.33 13.99 -13.25
N SER A 74 -10.98 13.20 -14.10
CA SER A 74 -12.44 13.03 -14.09
C SER A 74 -12.93 11.91 -13.17
N HIS A 75 -12.02 11.10 -12.62
CA HIS A 75 -12.40 9.98 -11.77
C HIS A 75 -12.97 10.49 -10.42
N PRO A 76 -14.12 9.98 -9.93
CA PRO A 76 -14.75 10.46 -8.69
C PRO A 76 -13.88 10.34 -7.42
N LEU A 77 -12.90 9.44 -7.44
CA LEU A 77 -11.94 9.23 -6.34
C LEU A 77 -10.55 9.83 -6.61
N PHE A 78 -10.42 10.71 -7.62
CA PHE A 78 -9.13 11.35 -7.92
C PHE A 78 -8.56 12.10 -6.71
N ASP A 79 -9.39 12.90 -6.04
CA ASP A 79 -8.95 13.66 -4.86
C ASP A 79 -8.53 12.74 -3.70
N VAL A 80 -9.25 11.62 -3.50
CA VAL A 80 -8.87 10.60 -2.51
C VAL A 80 -7.51 10.00 -2.86
N TYR A 81 -7.26 9.69 -4.13
CA TYR A 81 -5.96 9.21 -4.59
C TYR A 81 -4.85 10.22 -4.29
N GLN A 82 -5.08 11.51 -4.53
CA GLN A 82 -4.10 12.56 -4.24
C GLN A 82 -3.83 12.71 -2.74
N ILE A 83 -4.86 12.62 -1.90
CA ILE A 83 -4.70 12.63 -0.43
C ILE A 83 -3.85 11.45 0.04
N VAL A 84 -4.12 10.24 -0.47
CA VAL A 84 -3.33 9.04 -0.16
C VAL A 84 -1.88 9.20 -0.61
N LEU A 85 -1.66 9.72 -1.82
CA LEU A 85 -0.32 10.01 -2.33
C LEU A 85 0.42 11.02 -1.46
N GLN A 86 -0.24 12.12 -1.07
CA GLN A 86 0.33 13.13 -0.19
C GLN A 86 0.68 12.55 1.20
N ALA A 87 -0.19 11.72 1.77
CA ALA A 87 0.04 11.05 3.04
C ALA A 87 1.24 10.10 2.97
N GLN A 88 1.36 9.34 1.88
CA GLN A 88 2.48 8.43 1.64
C GLN A 88 3.81 9.20 1.52
N LEU A 89 3.83 10.29 0.77
CA LEU A 89 5.01 11.15 0.63
C LEU A 89 5.39 11.82 1.97
N ALA A 90 4.40 12.21 2.78
CA ALA A 90 4.62 12.78 4.11
C ALA A 90 5.26 11.77 5.07
N ALA A 91 4.78 10.52 5.09
CA ALA A 91 5.40 9.45 5.87
C ALA A 91 6.83 9.16 5.42
N ILE A 92 7.08 9.03 4.11
CA ILE A 92 8.45 8.85 3.58
C ILE A 92 9.36 10.00 4.01
N SER A 93 8.89 11.24 3.92
CA SER A 93 9.66 12.42 4.31
C SER A 93 9.97 12.48 5.81
N ALA A 94 9.18 11.81 6.65
CA ALA A 94 9.40 11.72 8.09
C ALA A 94 10.46 10.67 8.48
N ILE A 95 10.80 9.73 7.59
CA ILE A 95 11.75 8.65 7.84
C ILE A 95 13.18 9.19 7.89
N ARG A 96 13.82 9.05 9.06
CA ARG A 96 15.26 9.27 9.29
C ARG A 96 15.68 8.63 10.60
N PRO A 97 16.98 8.32 10.81
CA PRO A 97 17.48 7.81 12.08
C PRO A 97 17.05 8.68 13.27
N GLY A 98 16.68 8.04 14.38
CA GLY A 98 16.26 8.73 15.60
C GLY A 98 14.77 9.09 15.68
N VAL A 99 14.00 8.91 14.60
CA VAL A 99 12.53 9.12 14.62
C VAL A 99 11.82 7.87 15.16
N ARG A 100 10.79 8.06 15.99
CA ARG A 100 9.96 6.95 16.49
C ARG A 100 8.93 6.53 15.44
N CYS A 101 8.63 5.24 15.37
CA CYS A 101 7.70 4.68 14.39
C CYS A 101 6.31 5.36 14.40
N GLN A 102 5.77 5.69 15.56
CA GLN A 102 4.51 6.45 15.68
C GLN A 102 4.54 7.85 15.04
N GLN A 103 5.71 8.48 14.91
CA GLN A 103 5.83 9.80 14.28
C GLN A 103 5.71 9.70 12.75
N ILE A 104 6.04 8.54 12.18
CA ILE A 104 5.86 8.25 10.76
C ILE A 104 4.40 7.90 10.48
N ASP A 105 3.76 7.14 11.39
CA ASP A 105 2.31 6.93 11.33
C ASP A 105 1.54 8.25 11.37
N ASP A 106 1.87 9.11 12.34
CA ASP A 106 1.27 10.45 12.50
C ASP A 106 1.43 11.32 11.25
N ALA A 107 2.59 11.28 10.58
CA ALA A 107 2.84 12.07 9.38
C ALA A 107 1.86 11.77 8.23
N ALA A 108 1.54 10.49 7.98
CA ALA A 108 0.52 10.11 7.01
C ALA A 108 -0.91 10.31 7.56
N ARG A 109 -1.15 9.83 8.78
CA ARG A 109 -2.49 9.81 9.39
C ARG A 109 -3.06 11.22 9.54
N ARG A 110 -2.22 12.20 9.86
CA ARG A 110 -2.60 13.60 9.96
C ARG A 110 -3.06 14.17 8.63
N VAL A 111 -2.36 13.90 7.52
CA VAL A 111 -2.79 14.34 6.17
C VAL A 111 -4.18 13.81 5.84
N ILE A 112 -4.43 12.51 6.09
CA ILE A 112 -5.72 11.87 5.82
C ILE A 112 -6.82 12.43 6.74
N THR A 113 -6.50 12.65 8.02
CA THR A 113 -7.45 13.16 9.02
C THR A 113 -7.83 14.62 8.75
N GLU A 114 -6.86 15.47 8.44
CA GLU A 114 -7.09 16.89 8.09
C GLU A 114 -7.91 17.03 6.80
N ALA A 115 -7.81 16.07 5.88
CA ALA A 115 -8.64 15.99 4.68
C ALA A 115 -10.07 15.43 4.94
N GLY A 116 -10.40 15.07 6.18
CA GLY A 116 -11.73 14.57 6.56
C GLY A 116 -11.95 13.06 6.35
N PHE A 117 -10.88 12.30 6.09
CA PHE A 117 -10.94 10.85 5.81
C PHE A 117 -10.40 9.97 6.95
N GLY A 118 -10.17 10.52 8.14
CA GLY A 118 -9.55 9.82 9.27
C GLY A 118 -10.22 8.47 9.63
N ASP A 119 -11.55 8.43 9.64
CA ASP A 119 -12.32 7.22 9.95
C ASP A 119 -12.20 6.10 8.90
N TYR A 120 -11.70 6.42 7.70
CA TYR A 120 -11.51 5.46 6.61
C TYR A 120 -10.10 4.87 6.57
N PHE A 121 -9.17 5.33 7.43
CA PHE A 121 -7.80 4.81 7.50
C PHE A 121 -7.59 3.91 8.73
N GLY A 122 -8.15 2.70 8.64
CA GLY A 122 -8.27 1.74 9.74
C GLY A 122 -7.06 0.85 10.02
N HIS A 123 -5.94 1.01 9.32
CA HIS A 123 -4.73 0.21 9.51
C HIS A 123 -3.50 1.08 9.86
N ASN A 124 -2.38 0.42 10.17
CA ASN A 124 -1.09 1.07 10.39
C ASN A 124 -0.56 1.67 9.07
N THR A 125 0.25 2.72 9.15
CA THR A 125 0.95 3.29 7.97
C THR A 125 1.95 2.30 7.36
N GLY A 126 2.51 1.38 8.15
CA GLY A 126 3.43 0.36 7.63
C GLY A 126 3.96 -0.59 8.70
N HIS A 127 4.80 -1.52 8.25
CA HIS A 127 5.47 -2.53 9.06
C HIS A 127 6.88 -2.78 8.53
N ALA A 128 7.75 -3.35 9.36
CA ALA A 128 9.01 -3.90 8.91
C ALA A 128 8.79 -5.14 8.03
N ILE A 129 9.78 -5.42 7.20
CA ILE A 129 9.80 -6.54 6.27
C ILE A 129 11.21 -7.12 6.22
N GLY A 130 11.30 -8.44 6.10
CA GLY A 130 12.58 -9.14 6.08
C GLY A 130 12.42 -10.56 5.58
N ILE A 131 12.65 -11.52 6.46
CA ILE A 131 12.40 -12.93 6.18
C ILE A 131 10.89 -13.16 6.15
N GLU A 132 10.15 -12.51 7.05
CA GLU A 132 8.69 -12.48 7.07
C GLU A 132 8.16 -11.19 6.44
N VAL A 133 6.92 -11.26 5.92
CA VAL A 133 6.24 -10.08 5.33
C VAL A 133 5.95 -9.03 6.39
N HIS A 134 5.55 -9.46 7.59
CA HIS A 134 5.18 -8.57 8.69
C HIS A 134 6.08 -8.83 9.90
N GLU A 135 7.14 -8.04 10.02
CA GLU A 135 8.05 -8.03 11.17
C GLU A 135 7.82 -6.77 12.03
N ASP A 136 8.50 -6.69 13.17
CA ASP A 136 8.58 -5.46 13.96
C ASP A 136 9.84 -4.66 13.59
N PRO A 137 9.84 -3.31 13.71
CA PRO A 137 8.77 -2.47 14.29
C PRO A 137 7.62 -2.14 13.32
N ARG A 138 6.60 -1.43 13.81
CA ARG A 138 5.41 -1.02 13.06
C ARG A 138 5.28 0.49 13.02
N PHE A 139 5.04 1.08 11.85
CA PHE A 139 4.54 2.45 11.78
C PHE A 139 3.07 2.48 12.18
N SER A 140 2.83 2.48 13.51
CA SER A 140 1.52 2.48 14.14
C SER A 140 1.43 3.61 15.18
N PRO A 141 0.22 4.04 15.58
CA PRO A 141 0.06 5.13 16.54
C PRO A 141 0.74 4.90 17.90
N ARG A 142 1.00 3.62 18.25
CA ARG A 142 1.48 3.21 19.58
C ARG A 142 2.94 2.78 19.62
N ASP A 143 3.58 2.57 18.47
CA ASP A 143 4.95 2.04 18.44
C ASP A 143 5.98 3.15 18.66
N THR A 144 6.70 3.08 19.77
CA THR A 144 7.72 4.06 20.16
C THR A 144 9.13 3.66 19.73
N THR A 145 9.31 2.59 18.95
CA THR A 145 10.61 2.12 18.48
C THR A 145 11.30 3.19 17.65
N THR A 146 12.55 3.48 17.99
CA THR A 146 13.36 4.50 17.32
C THR A 146 14.05 3.90 16.11
N LEU A 147 13.80 4.43 14.91
CA LEU A 147 14.43 3.99 13.67
C LEU A 147 15.96 4.10 13.74
N GLN A 148 16.62 3.07 13.21
CA GLN A 148 18.07 2.97 13.07
C GLN A 148 18.44 2.64 11.61
N PRO A 149 19.66 3.00 11.16
CA PRO A 149 20.16 2.54 9.88
C PRO A 149 20.12 1.02 9.75
N GLY A 150 19.66 0.50 8.61
CA GLY A 150 19.55 -0.93 8.33
C GLY A 150 18.17 -1.54 8.60
N MET A 151 17.26 -0.77 9.23
CA MET A 151 15.82 -1.01 9.16
C MET A 151 15.25 -0.48 7.84
#